data_AF-A0AA50DWW1-F1
#
_entry.id   AF-A0AA50DWW1-F1
#
_cell.length_a   1.000
_cell.length_b   1.000
_cell.length_c   1.000
_cell.angle_alpha   90.00
_cell.angle_beta   90.00
_cell.angle_gamma   90.00
#
_symmetry.space_group_name_H-M   'P 1'
#
loop_
_entity.id
_entity.type
_entity.pdbx_description
1 polymer ?
#
loop_
_entity_poly.entity_id
_entity_poly.type
_entity_poly.pdbx_seq_one_letter_code
_entity_poly.pdbx_strand_id
1 'polypeptide(L)'
;MAWKQQGEVQQAMAEIEEAIYLLENLRQAIGNEDLRASFLASKQDYYQFYIDLLMEQHQRQPNQGWDEKALVVSESAKARSLLDILAQTPGKITKGISSQLVNEKETIEQQLNTLQEKKIKLYSSNYDPQKQRELDQAITDLLQRYDRVLGQIERQNPDYSALTRPRPLDLPQIQALLDNETLLLAYALGKERSHLWVVSESSLRSYVLPGADQLDEAIKTFRQSFLDPTQRIRRPLAINQGAAVI
;
A
#
# COMPACT_ATOMS: atom_id res chain seq x y z
N MET A 1 0.74 18.33 4.54
CA MET A 1 1.95 18.95 5.18
C MET A 1 3.10 19.09 4.19
N ALA A 2 3.83 20.21 4.14
CA ALA A 2 4.95 20.44 3.20
C ALA A 2 6.31 20.35 3.91
N TRP A 3 7.11 19.33 3.57
CA TRP A 3 8.45 19.09 4.13
C TRP A 3 9.46 20.07 3.53
N LYS A 4 10.12 20.89 4.36
CA LYS A 4 10.81 22.09 3.86
C LYS A 4 12.27 21.83 3.48
N GLN A 5 12.93 20.81 4.03
CA GLN A 5 14.35 20.55 3.77
C GLN A 5 14.61 19.16 3.17
N GLN A 6 15.64 19.03 2.34
CA GLN A 6 15.99 17.77 1.66
C GLN A 6 16.39 16.65 2.64
N GLY A 7 17.03 17.00 3.76
CA GLY A 7 17.34 16.06 4.83
C GLY A 7 16.09 15.55 5.57
N GLU A 8 15.11 16.43 5.80
CA GLU A 8 13.83 16.05 6.43
C GLU A 8 13.03 15.09 5.55
N VAL A 9 13.05 15.26 4.23
CA VAL A 9 12.36 14.34 3.31
C VAL A 9 13.05 12.98 3.27
N GLN A 10 14.37 12.93 3.16
CA GLN A 10 15.10 11.65 3.15
C GLN A 10 14.89 10.87 4.44
N GLN A 11 14.90 11.56 5.58
CA GLN A 11 14.58 10.95 6.86
C GLN A 11 13.14 10.46 6.91
N ALA A 12 12.16 11.28 6.51
CA ALA A 12 10.76 10.87 6.46
C ALA A 12 10.52 9.67 5.51
N MET A 13 11.25 9.60 4.40
CA MET A 13 11.22 8.47 3.46
C MET A 13 11.77 7.19 4.12
N ALA A 14 12.89 7.27 4.82
CA ALA A 14 13.46 6.10 5.51
C ALA A 14 12.52 5.61 6.62
N GLU A 15 11.98 6.53 7.43
CA GLU A 15 11.07 6.20 8.53
C GLU A 15 9.76 5.59 8.03
N ILE A 16 9.18 6.10 6.94
CA ILE A 16 7.95 5.53 6.39
C ILE A 16 8.18 4.19 5.68
N GLU A 17 9.33 4.00 5.02
CA GLU A 17 9.72 2.71 4.44
C GLU A 17 9.88 1.65 5.53
N GLU A 18 10.54 1.99 6.63
CA GLU A 18 10.68 1.11 7.80
C GLU A 18 9.31 0.83 8.45
N ALA A 19 8.48 1.85 8.62
CA ALA A 19 7.13 1.67 9.14
C ALA A 19 6.34 0.71 8.24
N ILE A 20 6.28 0.94 6.92
CA ILE A 20 5.59 0.05 5.98
C ILE A 20 6.16 -1.38 6.06
N TYR A 21 7.48 -1.55 6.13
CA TYR A 21 8.11 -2.87 6.28
C TYR A 21 7.65 -3.60 7.55
N LEU A 22 7.72 -2.94 8.70
CA LEU A 22 7.28 -3.50 9.98
C LEU A 22 5.79 -3.82 9.95
N LEU A 23 5.00 -2.90 9.39
CA LEU A 23 3.56 -3.04 9.23
C LEU A 23 3.23 -4.25 8.34
N GLU A 24 3.90 -4.45 7.21
CA GLU A 24 3.67 -5.58 6.30
C GLU A 24 4.05 -6.93 6.92
N ASN A 25 5.14 -7.00 7.67
CA ASN A 25 5.50 -8.22 8.39
C ASN A 25 4.50 -8.53 9.51
N LEU A 26 4.00 -7.49 10.18
CA LEU A 26 2.96 -7.61 11.19
C LEU A 26 1.65 -8.17 10.60
N ARG A 27 1.32 -7.85 9.34
CA ARG A 27 0.12 -8.37 8.62
C ARG A 27 0.07 -9.89 8.64
N GLN A 28 1.20 -10.52 8.34
CA GLN A 28 1.30 -11.96 8.16
C GLN A 28 1.09 -12.69 9.50
N ALA A 29 1.41 -12.01 10.60
CA ALA A 29 1.22 -12.53 11.94
C ALA A 29 -0.20 -12.41 12.50
N ILE A 30 -1.04 -11.56 11.91
CA ILE A 30 -2.41 -11.36 12.37
C ILE A 30 -3.28 -12.47 11.78
N GLY A 31 -3.69 -13.41 12.62
CA GLY A 31 -4.57 -14.53 12.26
C GLY A 31 -6.07 -14.21 12.37
N ASN A 32 -6.43 -13.14 13.10
CA ASN A 32 -7.81 -12.81 13.44
C ASN A 32 -8.41 -11.79 12.45
N GLU A 33 -9.58 -12.10 11.91
CA GLU A 33 -10.31 -11.34 10.88
C GLU A 33 -10.64 -9.90 11.31
N ASP A 34 -11.09 -9.69 12.55
CA ASP A 34 -11.44 -8.35 13.07
C ASP A 34 -10.20 -7.46 13.28
N LEU A 35 -9.10 -8.08 13.70
CA LEU A 35 -7.80 -7.40 13.81
C LEU A 35 -7.22 -7.08 12.44
N ARG A 36 -7.46 -7.92 11.41
CA ARG A 36 -7.05 -7.64 10.03
C ARG A 36 -7.82 -6.47 9.42
N ALA A 37 -9.13 -6.37 9.63
CA ALA A 37 -9.93 -5.25 9.12
C ALA A 37 -9.50 -3.91 9.75
N SER A 38 -9.32 -3.89 11.07
CA SER A 38 -8.82 -2.72 11.80
C SER A 38 -7.38 -2.38 11.39
N PHE A 39 -6.55 -3.39 11.17
CA PHE A 39 -5.20 -3.24 10.64
C PHE A 39 -5.23 -2.63 9.24
N LEU A 40 -5.98 -3.17 8.29
CA LEU A 40 -6.13 -2.68 6.91
C LEU A 40 -6.52 -1.21 6.89
N ALA A 41 -7.53 -0.83 7.68
CA ALA A 41 -7.96 0.56 7.83
C ALA A 41 -6.83 1.46 8.33
N SER A 42 -6.02 1.00 9.29
CA SER A 42 -4.87 1.77 9.79
C SER A 42 -3.68 1.88 8.83
N LYS A 43 -3.59 1.07 7.76
CA LYS A 43 -2.45 1.11 6.80
C LYS A 43 -2.62 2.13 5.70
N GLN A 44 -3.85 2.41 5.32
CA GLN A 44 -4.14 3.24 4.16
C GLN A 44 -3.47 4.61 4.29
N ASP A 45 -3.43 5.16 5.50
CA ASP A 45 -2.77 6.43 5.80
C ASP A 45 -1.25 6.39 5.61
N TYR A 46 -0.57 5.29 5.97
CA TYR A 46 0.89 5.16 5.79
C TYR A 46 1.27 5.07 4.31
N TYR A 47 0.53 4.25 3.55
CA TYR A 47 0.74 4.15 2.11
C TYR A 47 0.43 5.47 1.40
N GLN A 48 -0.69 6.10 1.76
CA GLN A 48 -1.06 7.40 1.20
C GLN A 48 -0.01 8.46 1.51
N PHE A 49 0.47 8.53 2.75
CA PHE A 49 1.54 9.44 3.14
C PHE A 49 2.84 9.20 2.35
N TYR A 50 3.22 7.93 2.17
CA TYR A 50 4.41 7.60 1.39
C TYR A 50 4.28 7.98 -0.09
N ILE A 51 3.13 7.69 -0.69
CA ILE A 51 2.80 8.11 -2.06
C ILE A 51 2.87 9.63 -2.19
N ASP A 52 2.29 10.37 -1.25
CA ASP A 52 2.35 11.84 -1.24
C ASP A 52 3.80 12.35 -1.18
N LEU A 53 4.64 11.73 -0.34
CA LEU A 53 6.05 12.10 -0.21
C LEU A 53 6.84 11.84 -1.50
N LEU A 54 6.60 10.70 -2.15
CA LEU A 54 7.21 10.35 -3.44
C LEU A 54 6.76 11.33 -4.54
N MET A 55 5.47 11.67 -4.58
CA MET A 55 4.94 12.62 -5.57
C MET A 55 5.43 14.05 -5.34
N GLU A 56 5.65 14.46 -4.09
CA GLU A 56 6.34 15.73 -3.79
C GLU A 56 7.80 15.72 -4.26
N GLN A 57 8.50 14.58 -4.13
CA GLN A 57 9.85 14.44 -4.69
C GLN A 57 9.84 14.46 -6.22
N HIS A 58 8.86 13.83 -6.86
CA HIS A 58 8.69 13.90 -8.32
C HIS A 58 8.53 15.36 -8.80
N GLN A 59 7.73 16.17 -8.11
CA GLN A 59 7.59 17.60 -8.46
C GLN A 59 8.90 18.38 -8.38
N ARG A 60 9.80 18.02 -7.45
CA ARG A 60 11.11 18.66 -7.29
C ARG A 60 12.15 18.09 -8.25
N GLN A 61 12.07 16.80 -8.55
CA GLN A 61 13.05 16.04 -9.31
C GLN A 61 12.33 15.08 -10.29
N PRO A 62 11.73 15.60 -11.38
CA PRO A 62 10.84 14.80 -12.23
C PRO A 62 11.52 13.60 -12.90
N ASN A 63 12.84 13.70 -13.17
CA ASN A 63 13.59 12.71 -13.94
C ASN A 63 14.25 11.61 -13.08
N GLN A 64 13.85 11.46 -11.81
CA GLN A 64 14.41 10.45 -10.90
C GLN A 64 13.50 9.23 -10.66
N GLY A 65 12.38 9.11 -11.39
CA GLY A 65 11.49 7.94 -11.31
C GLY A 65 10.64 7.88 -10.02
N TRP A 66 10.48 9.01 -9.34
CA TRP A 66 9.68 9.07 -8.11
C TRP A 66 8.19 8.79 -8.34
N ASP A 67 7.65 9.18 -9.49
CA ASP A 67 6.27 8.89 -9.89
C ASP A 67 6.05 7.41 -10.22
N GLU A 68 7.03 6.77 -10.87
CA GLU A 68 7.04 5.32 -11.06
C GLU A 68 7.03 4.59 -9.71
N LYS A 69 7.92 4.98 -8.79
CA LYS A 69 7.97 4.37 -7.45
C LYS A 69 6.63 4.56 -6.71
N ALA A 70 6.01 5.73 -6.82
CA ALA A 70 4.71 6.01 -6.22
C ALA A 70 3.59 5.15 -6.81
N LEU A 71 3.57 4.94 -8.14
CA LEU A 71 2.65 4.03 -8.81
C LEU A 71 2.79 2.60 -8.26
N VAL A 72 4.01 2.07 -8.23
CA VAL A 72 4.28 0.72 -7.73
C VAL A 72 3.80 0.56 -6.29
N VAL A 73 4.04 1.56 -5.42
CA VAL A 73 3.55 1.56 -4.04
C VAL A 73 2.02 1.55 -3.99
N SER A 74 1.35 2.36 -4.83
CA SER A 74 -0.12 2.41 -4.90
C SER A 74 -0.72 1.06 -5.31
N GLU A 75 -0.21 0.47 -6.39
CA GLU A 75 -0.70 -0.82 -6.89
C GLU A 75 -0.35 -1.98 -5.94
N SER A 76 0.81 -1.92 -5.27
CA SER A 76 1.17 -2.85 -4.19
C SER A 76 0.14 -2.84 -3.07
N ALA A 77 -0.24 -1.64 -2.60
CA ALA A 77 -1.19 -1.49 -1.52
C ALA A 77 -2.57 -2.07 -1.90
N LYS A 78 -3.05 -1.78 -3.11
CA LYS A 78 -4.32 -2.31 -3.63
C LYS A 78 -4.31 -3.83 -3.81
N ALA A 79 -3.25 -4.37 -4.40
CA ALA A 79 -3.09 -5.82 -4.59
C ALA A 79 -3.08 -6.54 -3.25
N ARG A 80 -2.42 -5.97 -2.23
CA ARG A 80 -2.39 -6.52 -0.87
C ARG A 80 -3.76 -6.55 -0.22
N SER A 81 -4.53 -5.46 -0.32
CA SER A 81 -5.92 -5.43 0.17
C SER A 81 -6.80 -6.48 -0.51
N LEU A 82 -6.65 -6.69 -1.83
CA LEU A 82 -7.36 -7.75 -2.55
C LEU A 82 -6.96 -9.15 -2.08
N LEU A 83 -5.66 -9.39 -1.89
CA LEU A 83 -5.16 -10.67 -1.40
C LEU A 83 -5.62 -10.95 0.02
N ASP A 84 -5.74 -9.94 0.88
CA ASP A 84 -6.29 -10.10 2.23
C ASP A 84 -7.75 -10.56 2.19
N ILE A 85 -8.53 -10.07 1.23
CA ILE A 85 -9.91 -10.54 0.99
C ILE A 85 -9.90 -11.99 0.47
N LEU A 86 -9.00 -12.34 -0.44
CA LEU A 86 -8.94 -13.68 -1.05
C LEU A 86 -8.34 -14.75 -0.12
N ALA A 87 -7.42 -14.37 0.78
CA ALA A 87 -6.77 -15.26 1.73
C ALA A 87 -7.71 -15.81 2.81
N GLN A 88 -8.99 -15.42 2.80
CA GLN A 88 -10.07 -16.00 3.60
C GLN A 88 -10.39 -17.47 3.26
N THR A 89 -9.62 -18.14 2.39
CA THR A 89 -9.73 -19.59 2.11
C THR A 89 -8.52 -20.36 2.66
N PRO A 90 -8.56 -20.90 3.89
CA PRO A 90 -7.49 -21.73 4.42
C PRO A 90 -7.53 -23.13 3.78
N GLY A 91 -6.36 -23.69 3.43
CA GLY A 91 -6.26 -25.16 3.31
C GLY A 91 -5.39 -25.77 2.21
N LYS A 92 -4.79 -25.01 1.27
CA LYS A 92 -4.02 -25.61 0.15
C LYS A 92 -2.51 -25.40 0.15
N ILE A 93 -1.96 -24.47 0.95
CA ILE A 93 -0.56 -23.99 0.77
C ILE A 93 0.47 -24.76 1.64
N THR A 94 0.04 -25.63 2.56
CA THR A 94 0.96 -26.36 3.47
C THR A 94 1.53 -27.65 2.90
N LYS A 95 1.11 -28.09 1.71
CA LYS A 95 1.68 -29.28 1.05
C LYS A 95 3.16 -29.04 0.73
N GLY A 96 4.04 -29.94 1.17
CA GLY A 96 5.48 -29.89 0.92
C GLY A 96 6.29 -29.11 1.95
N ILE A 97 5.66 -28.53 2.97
CA ILE A 97 6.33 -27.82 4.07
C ILE A 97 6.39 -28.74 5.29
N SER A 98 7.50 -28.72 6.04
CA SER A 98 7.59 -29.52 7.26
C SER A 98 6.59 -29.06 8.32
N SER A 99 5.96 -30.01 9.01
CA SER A 99 5.00 -29.73 10.09
C SER A 99 5.61 -28.90 11.23
N GLN A 100 6.91 -29.07 11.47
CA GLN A 100 7.64 -28.26 12.44
C GLN A 100 7.65 -26.77 12.07
N LEU A 101 7.92 -26.42 10.81
CA LEU A 101 7.94 -25.02 10.37
C LEU A 101 6.54 -24.40 10.38
N VAL A 102 5.52 -25.17 10.01
CA VAL A 102 4.13 -24.72 10.10
C VAL A 102 3.75 -24.43 11.56
N ASN A 103 4.06 -25.33 12.48
CA ASN A 103 3.76 -25.15 13.91
C ASN A 103 4.55 -23.99 14.53
N GLU A 104 5.83 -23.83 14.16
CA GLU A 104 6.67 -22.74 14.63
C GLU A 104 6.14 -21.39 14.13
N LYS A 105 5.76 -21.31 12.84
CA LYS A 105 5.08 -20.16 12.26
C LYS A 105 3.83 -19.82 13.07
N GLU A 106 2.89 -20.76 13.22
CA GLU A 106 1.63 -20.53 13.96
C GLU A 106 1.86 -20.08 15.41
N THR A 107 2.88 -20.64 16.08
CA THR A 107 3.25 -20.25 17.44
C THR A 107 3.72 -18.79 17.51
N ILE A 108 4.57 -18.37 16.56
CA ILE A 108 5.04 -16.99 16.48
C ILE A 108 3.88 -16.04 16.21
N GLU A 109 2.95 -16.40 15.32
CA GLU A 109 1.75 -15.61 15.01
C GLU A 109 0.87 -15.41 16.25
N GLN A 110 0.63 -16.46 17.03
CA GLN A 110 -0.12 -16.39 18.29
C GLN A 110 0.57 -15.47 19.33
N GLN A 111 1.90 -15.56 19.45
CA GLN A 111 2.67 -14.72 20.36
C GLN A 111 2.62 -13.24 19.94
N LEU A 112 2.73 -12.95 18.64
CA LEU A 112 2.62 -11.61 18.11
C LEU A 112 1.24 -11.01 18.38
N ASN A 113 0.15 -11.76 18.15
CA ASN A 113 -1.21 -11.31 18.47
C ASN A 113 -1.35 -10.96 19.96
N THR A 114 -0.80 -11.79 20.85
CA THR A 114 -0.85 -11.54 22.30
C THR A 114 -0.11 -10.27 22.69
N LEU A 115 1.06 -9.99 22.09
CA LEU A 115 1.83 -8.78 22.38
C LEU A 115 1.15 -7.52 21.85
N GLN A 116 0.48 -7.61 20.69
CA GLN A 116 -0.30 -6.50 20.14
C GLN A 116 -1.46 -6.12 21.05
N GLU A 117 -2.24 -7.10 21.55
CA GLU A 117 -3.33 -6.83 22.49
C GLU A 117 -2.82 -6.13 23.76
N LYS A 118 -1.64 -6.53 24.25
CA LYS A 118 -0.99 -5.84 25.38
C LYS A 118 -0.60 -4.41 25.03
N LYS A 119 -0.08 -4.18 23.82
CA LYS A 119 0.31 -2.85 23.34
C LYS A 119 -0.91 -1.91 23.21
N ILE A 120 -2.02 -2.39 22.66
CA ILE A 120 -3.27 -1.62 22.58
C ILE A 120 -3.77 -1.25 23.98
N LYS A 121 -3.80 -2.20 24.92
CA LYS A 121 -4.19 -1.96 26.31
C LYS A 121 -3.27 -0.95 27.03
N LEU A 122 -1.98 -0.96 26.71
CA LEU A 122 -1.01 0.00 27.25
C LEU A 122 -1.36 1.43 26.85
N TYR A 123 -1.71 1.65 25.57
CA TYR A 123 -2.13 2.96 25.08
C TYR A 123 -3.47 3.43 25.66
N SER A 124 -4.38 2.51 26.00
CA SER A 124 -5.72 2.87 26.52
C SER A 124 -5.80 3.10 28.03
N SER A 125 -4.85 2.59 28.83
CA SER A 125 -5.09 2.44 30.29
C SER A 125 -3.99 2.92 31.22
N ASN A 126 -2.74 3.11 30.75
CA ASN A 126 -1.68 3.90 31.41
C ASN A 126 -0.39 3.73 30.60
N TYR A 127 -0.01 4.77 29.86
CA TYR A 127 1.17 4.73 29.01
C TYR A 127 2.44 4.68 29.86
N ASP A 128 3.23 3.62 29.67
CA ASP A 128 4.54 3.42 30.30
C ASP A 128 5.61 3.27 29.20
N PRO A 129 6.49 4.26 29.02
CA PRO A 129 7.52 4.23 27.99
C PRO A 129 8.47 3.04 28.08
N GLN A 130 8.74 2.53 29.28
CA GLN A 130 9.65 1.40 29.46
C GLN A 130 8.99 0.10 29.02
N LYS A 131 7.73 -0.13 29.43
CA LYS A 131 6.95 -1.28 28.95
C LYS A 131 6.71 -1.25 27.45
N GLN A 132 6.54 -0.05 26.86
CA GLN A 132 6.43 0.07 25.42
C GLN A 132 7.72 -0.41 24.75
N ARG A 133 8.90 0.04 25.19
CA ARG A 133 10.18 -0.41 24.63
C ARG A 133 10.37 -1.92 24.75
N GLU A 134 10.00 -2.52 25.89
CA GLU A 134 10.06 -3.98 26.09
C GLU A 134 9.14 -4.73 25.11
N LEU A 135 7.91 -4.24 24.91
CA LEU A 135 6.98 -4.80 23.93
C LEU A 135 7.51 -4.64 22.50
N ASP A 136 8.05 -3.48 22.15
CA ASP A 136 8.61 -3.20 20.83
C ASP A 136 9.81 -4.10 20.52
N GLN A 137 10.68 -4.32 21.50
CA GLN A 137 11.81 -5.24 21.39
C GLN A 137 11.34 -6.70 21.21
N ALA A 138 10.37 -7.15 22.02
CA ALA A 138 9.82 -8.50 21.90
C ALA A 138 9.12 -8.75 20.56
N ILE A 139 8.39 -7.75 20.04
CA ILE A 139 7.79 -7.79 18.71
C ILE A 139 8.89 -7.89 17.66
N THR A 140 9.93 -7.06 17.75
CA THR A 140 11.05 -7.05 16.81
C THR A 140 11.75 -8.42 16.74
N ASP A 141 12.04 -9.03 17.89
CA ASP A 141 12.67 -10.35 17.98
C ASP A 141 11.80 -11.46 17.35
N LEU A 142 10.48 -11.40 17.57
CA LEU A 142 9.53 -12.34 16.98
C LEU A 142 9.42 -12.16 15.47
N LEU A 143 9.42 -10.92 14.96
CA LEU A 143 9.43 -10.66 13.53
C LEU A 143 10.71 -11.20 12.86
N GLN A 144 11.87 -11.03 13.49
CA GLN A 144 13.12 -11.63 13.00
C GLN A 144 13.11 -13.16 13.00
N ARG A 145 12.44 -13.79 13.97
CA ARG A 145 12.22 -15.25 13.96
C ARG A 145 11.25 -15.66 12.86
N TYR A 146 10.17 -14.91 12.70
CA TYR A 146 9.17 -15.13 11.66
C TYR A 146 9.81 -15.10 10.26
N ASP A 147 10.61 -14.08 9.97
CA ASP A 147 11.32 -13.95 8.69
C ASP A 147 12.27 -15.13 8.42
N ARG A 148 12.95 -15.65 9.46
CA ARG A 148 13.80 -16.85 9.33
C ARG A 148 13.00 -18.10 9.01
N VAL A 149 11.86 -18.30 9.68
CA VAL A 149 10.96 -19.43 9.43
C VAL A 149 10.39 -19.35 8.01
N LEU A 150 9.95 -18.17 7.58
CA LEU A 150 9.48 -17.96 6.21
C LEU A 150 10.58 -18.26 5.18
N GLY A 151 11.80 -17.76 5.38
CA GLY A 151 12.92 -18.08 4.47
C GLY A 151 13.30 -19.57 4.45
N GLN A 152 12.93 -20.35 5.47
CA GLN A 152 13.05 -21.82 5.45
C GLN A 152 11.88 -22.46 4.68
N ILE A 153 10.66 -21.96 4.87
CA ILE A 153 9.47 -22.41 4.15
C ILE A 153 9.62 -22.15 2.64
N GLU A 154 10.06 -20.96 2.24
CA GLU A 154 10.27 -20.58 0.83
C GLU A 154 11.31 -21.48 0.15
N ARG A 155 12.36 -21.90 0.88
CA ARG A 155 13.34 -22.87 0.37
C ARG A 155 12.76 -24.27 0.19
N GLN A 156 11.76 -24.66 0.99
CA GLN A 156 11.09 -25.96 0.87
C GLN A 156 9.98 -25.95 -0.18
N ASN A 157 9.34 -24.80 -0.39
CA ASN A 157 8.24 -24.64 -1.33
C ASN A 157 8.30 -23.24 -1.98
N PRO A 158 8.94 -23.12 -3.16
CA PRO A 158 9.02 -21.85 -3.89
C PRO A 158 7.65 -21.22 -4.20
N ASP A 159 6.62 -22.05 -4.44
CA ASP A 159 5.24 -21.61 -4.74
C ASP A 159 4.56 -20.96 -3.53
N TYR A 160 5.04 -21.24 -2.31
CA TYR A 160 4.56 -20.59 -1.09
C TYR A 160 4.76 -19.07 -1.16
N SER A 161 5.91 -18.59 -1.67
CA SER A 161 6.21 -17.15 -1.78
C SER A 161 5.28 -16.44 -2.76
N ALA A 162 5.00 -17.05 -3.91
CA ALA A 162 4.12 -16.50 -4.93
C ALA A 162 2.69 -16.29 -4.44
N LEU A 163 2.21 -17.18 -3.56
CA LEU A 163 0.84 -17.14 -3.02
C LEU A 163 0.70 -16.30 -1.75
N THR A 164 1.75 -16.21 -0.92
CA THR A 164 1.70 -15.52 0.38
C THR A 164 2.36 -14.13 0.39
N ARG A 165 3.29 -13.88 -0.55
CA ARG A 165 4.02 -12.62 -0.74
C ARG A 165 4.22 -12.33 -2.23
N PRO A 166 3.15 -12.09 -3.02
CA PRO A 166 3.33 -11.73 -4.42
C PRO A 166 4.14 -10.44 -4.51
N ARG A 167 5.17 -10.47 -5.36
CA ARG A 167 5.97 -9.28 -5.64
C ARG A 167 5.11 -8.33 -6.48
N PRO A 168 4.99 -7.05 -6.08
CA PRO A 168 4.28 -6.09 -6.90
C PRO A 168 4.98 -5.95 -8.24
N LEU A 169 4.19 -5.77 -9.30
CA LEU A 169 4.71 -5.53 -10.63
C LEU A 169 5.42 -4.18 -10.68
N ASP A 170 6.58 -4.14 -11.34
CA ASP A 170 7.23 -2.89 -11.70
C ASP A 170 6.58 -2.26 -12.95
N LEU A 171 6.96 -1.03 -13.30
CA LEU A 171 6.37 -0.34 -14.45
C LEU A 171 6.57 -1.11 -15.76
N PRO A 172 7.78 -1.61 -16.13
CA PRO A 172 7.95 -2.41 -17.33
C PRO A 172 7.01 -3.63 -17.38
N GLN A 173 6.81 -4.32 -16.26
CA GLN A 173 5.87 -5.44 -16.16
C GLN A 173 4.42 -5.00 -16.32
N ILE A 174 4.03 -3.86 -15.74
CA ILE A 174 2.69 -3.28 -15.94
C ILE A 174 2.49 -2.94 -17.42
N GLN A 175 3.47 -2.30 -18.05
CA GLN A 175 3.43 -1.89 -19.45
C GLN A 175 3.34 -3.07 -20.41
N ALA A 176 4.04 -4.17 -20.12
CA ALA A 176 3.99 -5.40 -20.92
C ALA A 176 2.61 -6.08 -20.92
N LEU A 177 1.70 -5.71 -20.00
CA LEU A 177 0.32 -6.20 -19.94
C LEU A 177 -0.65 -5.31 -20.73
N LEU A 178 -0.21 -4.15 -21.22
CA LEU A 178 -1.03 -3.20 -21.96
C LEU A 178 -0.76 -3.34 -23.46
N ASP A 179 -1.81 -3.36 -24.26
CA ASP A 179 -1.70 -3.17 -25.71
C ASP A 179 -1.69 -1.66 -26.07
N ASN A 180 -1.48 -1.37 -27.36
CA ASN A 180 -1.41 -0.01 -27.89
C ASN A 180 -2.76 0.74 -27.93
N GLU A 181 -3.87 0.07 -27.59
CA GLU A 181 -5.22 0.65 -27.53
C GLU A 181 -5.73 0.79 -26.08
N THR A 182 -4.93 0.39 -25.09
CA THR A 182 -5.30 0.38 -23.67
C THR A 182 -4.51 1.40 -22.87
N LEU A 183 -5.22 2.16 -22.04
CA LEU A 183 -4.63 3.01 -21.00
C LEU A 183 -5.05 2.51 -19.62
N LEU A 184 -4.09 2.32 -18.74
CA LEU A 184 -4.34 2.10 -17.33
C LEU A 184 -4.40 3.46 -16.61
N LEU A 185 -5.53 3.73 -15.97
CA LEU A 185 -5.70 4.88 -15.09
C LEU A 185 -5.67 4.41 -13.63
N ALA A 186 -4.56 4.64 -12.95
CA ALA A 186 -4.40 4.30 -11.54
C ALA A 186 -4.64 5.54 -10.68
N TYR A 187 -5.60 5.46 -9.76
CA TYR A 187 -5.92 6.54 -8.81
C TYR A 187 -5.44 6.19 -7.40
N ALA A 188 -4.88 7.16 -6.69
CA ALA A 188 -4.66 7.13 -5.24
C ALA A 188 -5.36 8.33 -4.61
N LEU A 189 -6.43 8.08 -3.84
CA LEU A 189 -7.24 9.13 -3.24
C LEU A 189 -6.71 9.48 -1.86
N GLY A 190 -6.33 10.73 -1.67
CA GLY A 190 -5.82 11.24 -0.40
C GLY A 190 -6.64 12.41 0.12
N LYS A 191 -6.52 12.68 1.43
CA LYS A 191 -7.32 13.71 2.12
C LYS A 191 -6.99 15.13 1.64
N GLU A 192 -5.70 15.47 1.58
CA GLU A 192 -5.26 16.80 1.12
C GLU A 192 -5.22 16.89 -0.42
N ARG A 193 -4.73 15.83 -1.06
CA ARG A 193 -4.54 15.73 -2.52
C ARG A 193 -4.70 14.28 -2.94
N SER A 194 -5.05 14.06 -4.19
CA SER A 194 -5.09 12.73 -4.80
C SER A 194 -4.13 12.68 -5.98
N HIS A 195 -3.82 11.49 -6.47
CA HIS A 195 -2.90 11.30 -7.59
C HIS A 195 -3.53 10.40 -8.65
N LEU A 196 -3.19 10.68 -9.90
CA LEU A 196 -3.54 9.86 -11.06
C LEU A 196 -2.27 9.54 -11.85
N TRP A 197 -2.05 8.27 -12.12
CA TRP A 197 -1.10 7.80 -13.13
C TRP A 197 -1.84 7.32 -14.36
N VAL A 198 -1.37 7.77 -15.52
CA VAL A 198 -1.81 7.33 -16.84
C VAL A 198 -0.67 6.52 -17.43
N VAL A 199 -0.89 5.22 -17.54
CA VAL A 199 0.10 4.26 -18.05
C VAL A 199 -0.36 3.74 -19.40
N SER A 200 0.57 3.70 -20.34
CA SER A 200 0.45 3.06 -21.66
C SER A 200 1.61 2.07 -21.83
N GLU A 201 1.60 1.26 -22.89
CA GLU A 201 2.69 0.35 -23.25
C GLU A 201 4.08 1.03 -23.23
N SER A 202 4.17 2.34 -23.53
CA SER A 202 5.46 3.02 -23.67
C SER A 202 5.61 4.33 -22.89
N SER A 203 4.62 4.74 -22.09
CA SER A 203 4.72 5.98 -21.32
C SER A 203 3.99 5.93 -19.98
N LEU A 204 4.54 6.69 -19.03
CA LEU A 204 3.96 7.01 -17.74
C LEU A 204 3.76 8.54 -17.67
N ARG A 205 2.57 8.98 -17.27
CA ARG A 205 2.30 10.37 -16.89
C ARG A 205 1.60 10.41 -15.56
N SER A 206 1.95 11.36 -14.71
CA SER A 206 1.36 11.52 -13.39
C SER A 206 0.73 12.91 -13.22
N TYR A 207 -0.35 12.97 -12.46
CA TYR A 207 -1.14 14.18 -12.22
C TYR A 207 -1.52 14.28 -10.75
N VAL A 208 -1.43 15.50 -10.21
CA VAL A 208 -1.98 15.82 -8.88
C VAL A 208 -3.41 16.29 -9.06
N LEU A 209 -4.30 15.67 -8.30
CA LEU A 209 -5.73 15.93 -8.26
C LEU A 209 -6.13 16.54 -6.89
N PRO A 210 -7.30 17.17 -6.79
CA PRO A 210 -7.85 17.60 -5.51
C PRO A 210 -7.99 16.45 -4.49
N GLY A 211 -8.07 16.82 -3.21
CA GLY A 211 -8.35 15.86 -2.13
C GLY A 211 -9.69 15.15 -2.30
N ALA A 212 -9.82 13.98 -1.67
CA ALA A 212 -10.94 13.06 -1.81
C ALA A 212 -12.31 13.73 -1.59
N ASP A 213 -12.45 14.56 -0.56
CA ASP A 213 -13.73 15.26 -0.27
C ASP A 213 -14.18 16.17 -1.43
N GLN A 214 -13.23 16.84 -2.08
CA GLN A 214 -13.54 17.70 -3.23
C GLN A 214 -13.87 16.88 -4.48
N LEU A 215 -13.17 15.75 -4.68
CA LEU A 215 -13.48 14.82 -5.77
C LEU A 215 -14.85 14.19 -5.57
N ASP A 216 -15.22 13.81 -4.36
CA ASP A 216 -16.53 13.21 -4.04
C ASP A 216 -17.68 14.17 -4.37
N GLU A 217 -17.57 15.45 -4.00
CA GLU A 217 -18.56 16.46 -4.36
C GLU A 217 -18.64 16.69 -5.88
N ALA A 218 -17.50 16.72 -6.57
CA ALA A 218 -17.45 16.84 -8.03
C ALA A 218 -18.08 15.61 -8.72
N ILE A 219 -17.83 14.40 -8.21
CA ILE A 219 -18.39 13.15 -8.73
C ILE A 219 -19.89 13.09 -8.49
N LYS A 220 -20.38 13.47 -7.29
CA LYS A 220 -21.82 13.55 -7.00
C LYS A 220 -22.52 14.49 -7.97
N THR A 221 -21.98 15.69 -8.17
CA THR A 221 -22.51 16.68 -9.12
C THR A 221 -22.51 16.13 -10.55
N PHE A 222 -21.42 15.51 -10.99
CA PHE A 222 -21.32 14.90 -12.31
C PHE A 222 -22.34 13.78 -12.50
N ARG A 223 -22.50 12.86 -11.54
CA ARG A 223 -23.49 11.77 -11.60
C ARG A 223 -24.92 12.31 -11.66
N GLN A 224 -25.24 13.32 -10.86
CA GLN A 224 -26.55 13.97 -10.87
C GLN A 224 -26.87 14.61 -12.23
N SER A 225 -25.87 15.15 -12.93
CA SER A 225 -26.06 15.73 -14.26
C SER A 225 -26.51 14.74 -15.36
N PHE A 226 -26.30 13.43 -15.16
CA PHE A 226 -26.83 12.39 -16.05
C PHE A 226 -28.26 11.98 -15.71
N LEU A 227 -28.66 12.17 -14.45
CA LEU A 227 -29.97 11.78 -13.93
C LEU A 227 -31.02 12.89 -14.12
N ASP A 228 -30.59 14.16 -14.18
CA ASP A 228 -31.47 15.30 -14.43
C ASP A 228 -31.19 15.96 -15.80
N PRO A 229 -32.12 15.88 -16.77
CA PRO A 229 -31.97 16.49 -18.10
C PRO A 229 -31.67 18.00 -18.06
N THR A 230 -32.07 18.69 -17.00
CA THR A 230 -31.90 20.15 -16.86
C THR A 230 -30.53 20.55 -16.33
N GLN A 231 -29.77 19.62 -15.76
CA GLN A 231 -28.43 19.87 -15.19
C GLN A 231 -27.29 19.31 -16.04
N ARG A 232 -27.56 18.90 -17.29
CA ARG A 232 -26.54 18.35 -18.20
C ARG A 232 -25.35 19.30 -18.33
N ILE A 233 -24.21 18.88 -17.78
CA ILE A 233 -22.94 19.55 -17.98
C ILE A 233 -22.58 19.40 -19.46
N ARG A 234 -22.76 20.46 -20.26
CA ARG A 234 -22.31 20.48 -21.65
C ARG A 234 -20.77 20.48 -21.64
N ARG A 235 -20.15 19.36 -21.99
CA ARG A 235 -18.72 19.31 -22.28
C ARG A 235 -18.46 20.14 -23.55
N PRO A 236 -17.66 21.22 -23.53
CA PRO A 236 -16.79 21.43 -24.67
C PRO A 236 -15.87 20.21 -24.70
N LEU A 237 -15.86 19.47 -25.81
CA LEU A 237 -14.78 18.54 -26.10
C LEU A 237 -13.50 19.31 -25.85
N ALA A 238 -12.66 18.83 -24.91
CA ALA A 238 -11.39 19.47 -24.62
C ALA A 238 -10.66 19.66 -25.95
N ILE A 239 -10.52 20.92 -26.38
CA ILE A 239 -9.73 21.24 -27.55
C ILE A 239 -8.33 20.78 -27.20
N ASN A 240 -7.85 19.80 -27.95
CA ASN A 240 -6.51 19.25 -27.89
C ASN A 240 -5.51 20.42 -28.05
N GLN A 241 -5.07 21.03 -26.96
CA GLN A 241 -3.94 21.98 -26.95
C GLN A 241 -2.61 21.28 -26.64
N GLY A 242 -2.50 19.99 -26.99
CA GLY A 242 -1.29 19.18 -26.86
C GLY A 242 -0.66 18.79 -28.21
N ALA A 243 -0.94 19.50 -29.30
CA ALA A 243 -0.36 19.24 -30.62
C ALA A 243 0.11 20.56 -31.28
N ALA A 244 1.17 21.13 -30.71
CA ALA A 244 2.14 22.08 -31.29
C ALA A 244 2.90 22.61 -30.06
N VAL A 245 4.20 22.37 -29.88
CA VAL A 245 5.29 23.00 -30.61
C VAL A 245 6.55 22.14 -30.41
N ILE A 246 7.15 21.77 -31.55
CA ILE A 246 8.54 21.34 -31.86
C ILE A 246 9.26 20.47 -30.82
#